data_AF-A0A662G628-F1
#
_entry.id   AF-A0A662G628-F1
#
_cell.length_a   1.000
_cell.length_b   1.000
_cell.length_c   1.000
_cell.angle_alpha   90.00
_cell.angle_beta   90.00
_cell.angle_gamma   90.00
#
_symmetry.space_group_name_H-M   'P 1'
#
loop_
_entity.id
_entity.type
_entity.pdbx_description
1 polymer ?
#
loop_
_entity_poly.entity_id
_entity_poly.type
_entity_poly.pdbx_seq_one_letter_code
_entity_poly.pdbx_strand_id
1 'polypeptide(L)' 'MASKVIVFNKEINLPISTDNKEKILSYLREVYPDIYEKLSKIGDFEIVFEDDTAIIIRKDAILG' A
#
# COMPACT_ATOMS: atom_id res chain seq x y z
N MET A 1 12.63 -13.14 -3.00
CA MET A 1 12.08 -11.95 -3.67
C MET A 1 11.91 -10.86 -2.63
N ALA A 2 12.32 -9.63 -2.96
CA ALA A 2 12.00 -8.46 -2.14
C ALA A 2 10.81 -7.80 -2.82
N SER A 3 9.68 -7.73 -2.14
CA SER A 3 8.52 -7.03 -2.67
C SER A 3 8.55 -5.58 -2.21
N LYS A 4 7.84 -4.70 -2.91
CA LYS A 4 7.78 -3.29 -2.54
C LYS A 4 6.37 -2.75 -2.63
N VAL A 5 6.05 -1.77 -1.81
CA VAL A 5 4.78 -1.05 -1.88
C VAL A 5 5.01 0.43 -2.17
N ILE A 6 4.29 0.94 -3.16
CA ILE A 6 4.25 2.35 -3.51
C ILE A 6 2.95 2.93 -2.96
N VAL A 7 3.06 3.89 -2.05
CA VAL A 7 1.92 4.51 -1.39
C VAL A 7 2.22 5.97 -1.09
N PHE A 8 1.32 6.90 -1.46
CA PHE A 8 1.54 8.35 -1.31
C PHE A 8 2.87 8.86 -1.90
N ASN A 9 3.26 8.37 -3.08
CA ASN A 9 4.56 8.68 -3.70
C ASN A 9 5.78 8.28 -2.83
N LYS A 10 5.60 7.36 -1.87
CA LYS A 10 6.69 6.71 -1.15
C LYS A 10 6.83 5.26 -1.60
N GLU A 11 8.04 4.84 -1.89
CA GLU A 11 8.39 3.44 -2.09
C GLU A 11 8.88 2.85 -0.77
N ILE A 12 8.32 1.70 -0.39
CA ILE A 12 8.65 0.98 0.84
C ILE A 12 9.00 -0.45 0.44
N ASN A 13 10.22 -0.88 0.79
CA ASN A 13 10.60 -2.27 0.63
C ASN A 13 9.93 -3.12 1.70
N LEU A 14 9.16 -4.11 1.25
CA LEU A 14 8.49 -5.07 2.09
C LEU A 14 9.37 -6.32 2.22
N PRO A 15 9.71 -6.75 3.44
CA PRO A 15 10.35 -8.04 3.67
C PRO A 15 9.35 -9.22 3.52
N ILE A 16 8.11 -8.91 3.13
CA ILE A 16 7.01 -9.85 2.91
C ILE A 16 6.62 -9.82 1.44
N SER A 17 6.06 -10.91 0.95
CA SER A 17 5.54 -10.99 -0.41
C SER A 17 4.27 -10.14 -0.59
N THR A 18 4.14 -9.48 -1.74
CA THR A 18 2.99 -8.65 -2.13
C THR A 18 1.81 -9.46 -2.69
N ASP A 19 1.72 -10.77 -2.43
CA ASP A 19 0.62 -11.62 -2.90
C ASP A 19 -0.72 -11.35 -2.19
N ASN A 20 -0.69 -10.69 -1.04
CA ASN A 20 -1.87 -10.52 -0.21
C ASN A 20 -1.97 -9.11 0.39
N LYS A 21 -3.05 -8.42 0.02
CA LYS A 21 -3.44 -7.10 0.53
C LYS A 21 -3.44 -7.02 2.06
N GLU A 22 -3.95 -8.04 2.76
CA GLU A 22 -4.10 -8.02 4.22
C GLU A 22 -2.74 -8.04 4.91
N LYS A 23 -1.77 -8.80 4.37
CA LYS A 23 -0.40 -8.81 4.88
C LYS A 23 0.25 -7.44 4.74
N ILE A 24 0.09 -6.79 3.57
CA ILE A 24 0.61 -5.45 3.31
C ILE A 24 -0.01 -4.45 4.29
N LEU A 25 -1.32 -4.46 4.47
CA LEU A 25 -2.01 -3.56 5.39
C LEU A 25 -1.60 -3.80 6.85
N SER A 26 -1.45 -5.06 7.28
CA SER A 26 -0.95 -5.39 8.63
C SER A 26 0.47 -4.85 8.83
N TYR A 27 1.35 -5.08 7.87
CA TYR A 27 2.72 -4.58 7.93
C TYR A 27 2.78 -3.05 7.96
N LEU A 28 2.00 -2.38 7.11
CA LEU A 28 1.88 -0.92 7.12
C LEU A 28 1.33 -0.43 8.46
N ARG A 29 0.38 -1.13 9.08
CA ARG A 29 -0.15 -0.77 10.40
C ARG A 29 0.91 -0.88 11.50
N GLU A 30 1.73 -1.92 11.47
CA GLU A 30 2.74 -2.19 12.51
C GLU A 30 4.00 -1.35 12.36
N VAL A 31 4.53 -1.24 11.13
CA VAL A 31 5.83 -0.59 10.86
C VAL A 31 5.67 0.86 10.41
N TYR A 32 4.57 1.18 9.73
CA TYR A 32 4.31 2.51 9.16
C TYR A 32 2.93 3.06 9.59
N PRO A 33 2.65 3.16 10.91
CA PRO A 33 1.32 3.50 11.42
C PRO A 33 0.78 4.81 10.84
N ASP A 34 1.63 5.81 10.57
CA ASP A 34 1.25 7.07 9.93
C ASP A 34 0.67 6.89 8.51
N ILE A 35 1.21 5.93 7.74
CA ILE A 35 0.73 5.63 6.39
C ILE A 35 -0.60 4.91 6.47
N TYR A 36 -0.71 3.93 7.37
CA TYR A 36 -1.95 3.21 7.60
C TYR A 36 -3.08 4.14 8.06
N GLU A 37 -2.80 5.09 8.97
CA GLU A 37 -3.77 6.08 9.41
C GLU A 37 -4.24 6.96 8.23
N LYS A 38 -3.33 7.40 7.37
CA LYS A 38 -3.69 8.15 6.16
C LYS A 38 -4.54 7.33 5.20
N LEU A 39 -4.22 6.05 4.99
CA LEU A 39 -5.05 5.13 4.20
C LEU A 39 -6.46 4.98 4.78
N SER A 40 -6.56 4.82 6.10
CA SER A 40 -7.83 4.75 6.80
C SER A 40 -8.65 6.04 6.67
N LYS A 41 -8.01 7.22 6.59
CA LYS A 41 -8.69 8.51 6.39
C LYS A 41 -9.21 8.69 4.96
N ILE A 42 -8.55 8.11 3.96
CA ILE A 42 -9.04 8.16 2.57
C ILE A 42 -10.31 7.34 2.44
N GLY A 43 -10.42 6.22 3.16
CA GLY A 43 -11.57 5.31 3.10
C GLY A 43 -11.65 4.49 1.82
N ASP A 44 -11.35 5.10 0.66
CA ASP A 44 -11.47 4.50 -0.67
C ASP A 44 -10.11 4.49 -1.42
N PHE A 45 -9.46 3.32 -1.41
CA PHE A 45 -8.22 3.08 -2.11
C PHE A 45 -8.23 1.69 -2.75
N GLU A 46 -7.43 1.54 -3.80
CA GLU A 46 -7.18 0.27 -4.47
C GLU A 46 -5.72 -0.11 -4.34
N ILE A 47 -5.45 -1.41 -4.29
CA ILE A 47 -4.09 -1.94 -4.34
C ILE A 47 -3.95 -2.70 -5.66
N VAL A 48 -3.11 -2.18 -6.54
CA VAL A 48 -2.75 -2.78 -7.82
C VAL A 48 -1.45 -3.56 -7.62
N PHE A 49 -1.38 -4.78 -8.15
CA PHE A 49 -0.20 -5.62 -8.04
C PHE A 49 0.44 -5.74 -9.41
N GLU A 50 1.67 -5.25 -9.54
CA GLU A 50 2.52 -5.37 -10.73
C GLU A 50 3.79 -6.13 -10.34
N ASP A 51 3.90 -7.38 -10.80
CA ASP A 51 5.00 -8.29 -10.46
C ASP A 51 5.23 -8.38 -8.94
N ASP A 52 6.41 -7.95 -8.46
CA ASP A 52 6.79 -7.89 -7.04
C ASP A 52 6.44 -6.54 -6.36
N THR A 53 5.64 -5.70 -7.02
CA THR A 53 5.28 -4.35 -6.56
C THR A 53 3.79 -4.24 -6.30
N ALA A 54 3.41 -3.80 -5.10
CA ALA A 54 2.07 -3.35 -4.78
C ALA A 54 1.99 -1.83 -4.90
N ILE A 55 0.98 -1.29 -5.56
CA ILE A 55 0.77 0.14 -5.75
C ILE A 55 -0.58 0.49 -5.13
N ILE A 56 -0.57 1.36 -4.12
CA ILE A 56 -1.78 1.83 -3.46
C ILE A 56 -2.21 3.16 -4.09
N ILE A 57 -3.36 3.13 -4.75
CA ILE A 57 -3.93 4.27 -5.49
C ILE A 57 -5.19 4.73 -4.78
N ARG A 58 -5.33 6.04 -4.56
CA ARG A 58 -6.56 6.63 -4.02
C ARG A 58 -7.59 6.69 -5.12
N LYS A 59 -8.79 6.13 -4.91
CA LYS A 59 -9.85 6.17 -5.93
C LYS A 59 -10.41 7.58 -6.15
N ASP A 60 -10.37 8.42 -5.12
CA ASP A 60 -10.72 9.85 -5.20
C ASP A 60 -9.85 10.62 -6.22
N ALA A 61 -8.62 10.16 -6.48
CA ALA A 61 -7.70 10.81 -7.41
C ALA A 61 -7.94 10.45 -8.90
N ILE A 62 -8.87 9.55 -9.20
CA ILE A 62 -9.14 9.07 -10.58
C ILE A 62 -10.30 9.87 -11.23
N LEU A 63 -11.06 10.65 -10.44
CA LEU A 63 -12.22 11.43 -10.89
C LEU A 63 -11.94 12.93 -11.10
N GLY A 64 -10.68 13.32 -11.31
CA GLY A 64 -10.26 14.70 -11.61
C GLY A 64 -10.00 14.94 -13.08
#